data_AF-V7FCG0-F1
#
_entry.id   AF-V7FCG0-F1
#
_cell.length_a   1.000
_cell.length_b   1.000
_cell.length_c   1.000
_cell.angle_alpha   90.00
_cell.angle_beta   90.00
_cell.angle_gamma   90.00
#
_symmetry.space_group_name_H-M   'P 1'
#
loop_
_entity.id
_entity.type
_entity.pdbx_description
1 polymer ?
#
loop_
_entity_poly.entity_id
_entity_poly.type
_entity_poly.pdbx_seq_one_letter_code
_entity_poly.pdbx_strand_id
1 'polypeptide(L)'
;MLSEPDATVDQIMLPKPFALPVSMSLSDACKAAVRRHYPIYPVVDAENRLLGQVRGWRLFEQQIIEISAQSGQMVGVQKEERSFTPLFSAFLKRHPWLQLNLLTAFMAAFVVSSFTGTIEKIVALAAFLPVLAGQSGNTGCQALAMTLRGLALGDVDKRPKLHLVMREGALGIANGVLVGLVAAAAMWFYASRQPESAAQAPMLALVILLAMSGSCLMSGISGVLIPLGLRRVGADPAVASAIFLTTVTDIVGMGLMLGLATMLVL
;
A
#
# COMPACT_ATOMS: atom_id res chain seq x y z
N MET A 1 -10.63 5.09 -51.66
CA MET A 1 -10.63 3.66 -51.26
C MET A 1 -9.23 3.32 -50.78
N LEU A 2 -9.07 2.48 -49.76
CA LEU A 2 -7.78 2.21 -49.10
C LEU A 2 -6.90 1.17 -49.85
N SER A 3 -7.35 0.61 -50.98
CA SER A 3 -6.59 -0.26 -51.89
C SER A 3 -7.22 -0.32 -53.29
N GLU A 4 -6.49 -0.86 -54.27
CA GLU A 4 -7.00 -1.18 -55.61
C GLU A 4 -7.95 -2.40 -55.57
N PRO A 5 -8.99 -2.48 -56.42
CA PRO A 5 -9.99 -3.56 -56.37
C PRO A 5 -9.46 -4.97 -56.71
N ASP A 6 -8.35 -5.04 -57.43
CA ASP A 6 -7.67 -6.25 -57.89
C ASP A 6 -6.52 -6.69 -56.98
N ALA A 7 -6.18 -5.88 -55.96
CA ALA A 7 -5.21 -6.24 -54.94
C ALA A 7 -5.68 -7.47 -54.15
N THR A 8 -4.82 -8.47 -54.01
CA THR A 8 -5.12 -9.71 -53.28
C THR A 8 -5.02 -9.49 -51.77
N VAL A 9 -5.77 -10.27 -50.97
CA VAL A 9 -5.83 -10.08 -49.50
C VAL A 9 -4.45 -10.23 -48.84
N ASP A 10 -3.60 -11.11 -49.36
CA ASP A 10 -2.22 -11.29 -48.89
C ASP A 10 -1.34 -10.05 -49.07
N GLN A 11 -1.62 -9.22 -50.08
CA GLN A 11 -0.89 -7.97 -50.35
C GLN A 11 -1.28 -6.85 -49.38
N ILE A 12 -2.48 -6.90 -48.81
CA ILE A 12 -3.03 -5.83 -47.95
C ILE A 12 -3.16 -6.24 -46.48
N MET A 13 -3.01 -7.53 -46.14
CA MET A 13 -3.10 -8.01 -44.76
C MET A 13 -1.83 -7.72 -43.95
N LEU A 14 -1.98 -7.69 -42.62
CA LEU A 14 -0.85 -7.79 -41.70
C LEU A 14 -0.38 -9.25 -41.63
N PRO A 15 0.82 -9.60 -42.13
CA PRO A 15 1.24 -11.00 -42.29
C PRO A 15 1.53 -11.70 -40.94
N LYS A 16 1.86 -10.94 -39.90
CA LYS A 16 2.14 -11.45 -38.54
C LYS A 16 1.48 -10.55 -37.50
N PRO A 17 0.14 -10.64 -37.34
CA PRO A 17 -0.54 -9.84 -36.32
C PRO A 17 -0.11 -10.31 -34.92
N PHE A 18 -0.09 -9.39 -33.97
CA PHE A 18 0.10 -9.77 -32.58
C PHE A 18 -1.10 -10.58 -32.10
N ALA A 19 -0.85 -11.78 -31.57
CA ALA A 19 -1.87 -12.67 -31.02
C ALA A 19 -1.67 -12.87 -29.52
N LEU A 20 -2.77 -13.10 -28.81
CA LEU A 20 -2.78 -13.44 -27.39
C LEU A 20 -2.80 -14.96 -27.25
N PRO A 21 -1.78 -15.58 -26.63
CA PRO A 21 -1.83 -17.00 -26.27
C PRO A 21 -2.98 -17.27 -25.30
N VAL A 22 -3.69 -18.39 -25.44
CA VAL A 22 -4.77 -18.78 -24.52
C VAL A 22 -4.29 -19.00 -23.07
N SER A 23 -3.00 -19.30 -22.90
CA SER A 23 -2.34 -19.45 -21.59
C SER A 23 -1.94 -18.13 -20.94
N MET A 24 -2.03 -17.00 -21.66
CA MET A 24 -1.66 -15.68 -21.13
C MET A 24 -2.65 -15.21 -20.07
N SER A 25 -2.14 -14.69 -18.95
CA SER A 25 -3.00 -14.13 -17.90
C SER A 25 -3.77 -12.90 -18.41
N LEU A 26 -4.95 -12.66 -17.85
CA LEU A 26 -5.76 -11.48 -18.18
C LEU A 26 -5.00 -10.17 -17.96
N SER A 27 -4.22 -10.07 -16.88
CA SER A 27 -3.40 -8.89 -16.58
C SER A 27 -2.34 -8.64 -17.65
N ASP A 28 -1.66 -9.70 -18.11
CA ASP A 28 -0.64 -9.57 -19.16
C ASP A 28 -1.25 -9.25 -20.53
N ALA A 29 -2.43 -9.82 -20.82
CA ALA A 29 -3.19 -9.49 -22.02
C ALA A 29 -3.62 -8.01 -22.03
N CYS A 30 -4.12 -7.48 -20.90
CA CYS A 30 -4.44 -6.06 -20.74
C CYS A 30 -3.19 -5.18 -20.94
N LYS A 31 -2.07 -5.50 -20.29
CA LYS A 31 -0.80 -4.76 -20.46
C LYS A 31 -0.30 -4.77 -21.90
N ALA A 32 -0.41 -5.92 -22.59
CA ALA A 32 -0.02 -6.05 -23.98
C ALA A 32 -0.90 -5.23 -24.93
N ALA A 33 -2.20 -5.16 -24.64
CA ALA A 33 -3.19 -4.42 -25.43
C ALA A 33 -3.06 -2.89 -25.28
N VAL A 34 -2.70 -2.41 -24.08
CA VAL A 34 -2.54 -0.97 -23.79
C VAL A 34 -1.51 -0.29 -24.70
N ARG A 35 -0.48 -1.01 -25.16
CA ARG A 35 0.57 -0.42 -26.02
C ARG A 35 0.27 -0.50 -27.51
N ARG A 36 -0.72 -1.30 -27.92
CA ARG A 36 -0.93 -1.69 -29.33
C ARG A 36 -2.21 -1.12 -29.93
N HIS A 37 -3.23 -0.90 -29.11
CA HIS A 37 -4.50 -0.28 -29.53
C HIS A 37 -5.20 -0.96 -30.72
N TYR A 38 -5.00 -2.28 -30.92
CA TYR A 38 -5.78 -3.02 -31.90
C TYR A 38 -7.26 -3.10 -31.47
N PRO A 39 -8.22 -2.97 -32.40
CA PRO A 39 -9.64 -3.09 -32.08
C PRO A 39 -10.03 -4.52 -31.68
N ILE A 40 -9.33 -5.52 -32.26
CA ILE A 40 -9.55 -6.94 -32.03
C ILE A 40 -8.17 -7.62 -31.91
N TYR A 41 -8.05 -8.50 -30.93
CA TYR A 41 -6.88 -9.34 -30.71
C TYR A 41 -7.25 -10.80 -30.98
N PRO A 42 -6.56 -11.50 -31.90
CA PRO A 42 -6.75 -12.93 -32.09
C PRO A 42 -6.20 -13.70 -30.87
N VAL A 43 -6.93 -14.74 -30.46
CA VAL A 43 -6.51 -15.66 -29.39
C VAL A 43 -6.08 -16.98 -30.04
N VAL A 44 -4.88 -17.45 -29.70
CA VAL A 44 -4.26 -18.64 -30.31
C VAL A 44 -3.89 -19.71 -29.30
N ASP A 45 -3.82 -20.97 -29.75
CA ASP A 45 -3.25 -22.09 -28.99
C ASP A 45 -1.70 -22.11 -29.03
N ALA A 46 -1.09 -23.15 -28.47
CA ALA A 46 0.36 -23.32 -28.42
C ALA A 46 0.98 -23.50 -29.83
N GLU A 47 0.20 -24.02 -30.78
CA GLU A 47 0.58 -24.24 -32.17
C GLU A 47 0.29 -23.02 -33.08
N ASN A 48 -0.07 -21.85 -32.51
CA ASN A 48 -0.48 -20.63 -33.21
C ASN A 48 -1.74 -20.77 -34.08
N ARG A 49 -2.63 -21.72 -33.77
CA ARG A 49 -3.92 -21.84 -34.45
C ARG A 49 -4.91 -20.89 -33.80
N LEU A 50 -5.69 -20.21 -34.62
CA LEU A 50 -6.72 -19.27 -34.16
C LEU A 50 -7.85 -20.03 -33.45
N LEU A 51 -8.02 -19.77 -32.15
CA LEU A 51 -9.12 -20.31 -31.35
C LEU A 51 -10.29 -19.34 -31.26
N GLY A 52 -10.02 -18.03 -31.31
CA GLY A 52 -11.05 -17.02 -31.15
C GLY A 52 -10.50 -15.60 -31.18
N GLN A 53 -11.27 -14.65 -30.66
CA GLN A 53 -10.91 -13.25 -30.65
C GLN A 53 -11.40 -12.54 -29.38
N VAL A 54 -10.67 -11.52 -28.95
CA VAL A 54 -11.06 -10.61 -27.87
C VAL A 54 -11.08 -9.19 -28.40
N ARG A 55 -12.16 -8.45 -28.13
CA ARG A 55 -12.24 -7.04 -28.51
C ARG A 55 -11.40 -6.20 -27.55
N GLY A 56 -10.59 -5.29 -28.08
CA GLY A 56 -9.68 -4.45 -27.30
C GLY A 56 -10.41 -3.64 -26.22
N TRP A 57 -11.58 -3.10 -26.52
CA TRP A 57 -12.39 -2.32 -25.56
C TRP A 57 -12.75 -3.11 -24.28
N ARG A 58 -12.93 -4.43 -24.35
CA ARG A 58 -13.18 -5.26 -23.16
C ARG A 58 -11.95 -5.38 -22.27
N LEU A 59 -10.76 -5.45 -22.86
CA LEU A 59 -9.50 -5.45 -22.10
C LEU A 59 -9.30 -4.11 -21.40
N PHE A 60 -9.62 -2.99 -22.07
CA PHE A 60 -9.58 -1.66 -21.47
C PHE A 60 -10.60 -1.48 -20.33
N GLU A 61 -11.85 -1.91 -20.53
CA GLU A 61 -12.89 -1.88 -19.50
C GLU A 61 -12.46 -2.66 -18.26
N GLN A 62 -11.91 -3.86 -18.44
CA GLN A 62 -11.44 -4.67 -17.33
C GLN A 62 -10.30 -3.99 -16.55
N GLN A 63 -9.36 -3.34 -17.26
CA GLN A 63 -8.29 -2.59 -16.62
C GLN A 63 -8.82 -1.42 -15.77
N ILE A 64 -9.86 -0.71 -16.25
CA ILE A 64 -10.49 0.38 -15.52
C ILE A 64 -11.16 -0.14 -14.24
N ILE A 65 -11.85 -1.29 -14.32
CA ILE A 65 -12.47 -1.93 -13.15
C ILE A 65 -11.40 -2.30 -12.12
N GLU A 66 -10.28 -2.88 -12.55
CA GLU A 66 -9.21 -3.28 -11.64
C GLU A 66 -8.56 -2.08 -10.94
N ILE A 67 -8.29 -0.99 -11.67
CA ILE A 67 -7.77 0.26 -11.08
C ILE A 67 -8.78 0.87 -10.11
N SER A 68 -10.07 0.88 -10.47
CA SER A 68 -11.13 1.45 -9.64
C SER A 68 -11.37 0.64 -8.36
N ALA A 69 -11.15 -0.68 -8.41
CA ALA A 69 -11.31 -1.55 -7.25
C ALA A 69 -10.15 -1.44 -6.25
N GLN A 70 -8.96 -1.01 -6.68
CA GLN A 70 -7.75 -1.03 -5.87
C GLN A 70 -7.91 -0.32 -4.51
N SER A 71 -8.56 0.85 -4.49
CA SER A 71 -8.76 1.62 -3.23
C SER A 71 -9.63 0.87 -2.22
N GLY A 72 -10.66 0.17 -2.69
CA GLY A 72 -11.50 -0.68 -1.86
C GLY A 72 -10.75 -1.91 -1.36
N GLN A 73 -9.97 -2.55 -2.23
CA GLN A 73 -9.21 -3.75 -1.87
C GLN A 73 -8.21 -3.51 -0.75
N MET A 74 -7.55 -2.33 -0.74
CA MET A 74 -6.59 -1.95 0.30
C MET A 74 -7.15 -2.09 1.71
N VAL A 75 -8.46 -1.87 1.88
CA VAL A 75 -9.17 -1.91 3.16
C VAL A 75 -10.11 -3.12 3.30
N GLY A 76 -10.01 -4.11 2.41
CA GLY A 76 -10.78 -5.35 2.50
C GLY A 76 -12.14 -5.36 1.78
N VAL A 77 -12.42 -4.40 0.89
CA VAL A 77 -13.58 -4.46 -0.01
C VAL A 77 -13.25 -5.31 -1.23
N GLN A 78 -14.15 -6.23 -1.61
CA GLN A 78 -13.94 -7.11 -2.76
C GLN A 78 -14.11 -6.37 -4.09
N LYS A 79 -13.38 -6.78 -5.14
CA LYS A 79 -13.42 -6.15 -6.48
C LYS A 79 -14.84 -6.16 -7.09
N GLU A 80 -15.63 -7.18 -6.79
CA GLU A 80 -16.97 -7.39 -7.35
C GLU A 80 -18.06 -6.63 -6.59
N GLU A 81 -17.74 -6.03 -5.44
CA GLU A 81 -18.70 -5.31 -4.63
C GLU A 81 -19.05 -3.97 -5.28
N ARG A 82 -20.35 -3.76 -5.52
CA ARG A 82 -20.91 -2.53 -6.08
C ARG A 82 -21.81 -1.81 -5.08
N SER A 83 -22.16 -0.56 -5.35
CA SER A 83 -23.03 0.27 -4.50
C SER A 83 -24.41 -0.36 -4.24
N PHE A 84 -24.90 -1.18 -5.16
CA PHE A 84 -26.18 -1.89 -5.08
C PHE A 84 -26.06 -3.33 -4.55
N THR A 85 -24.89 -3.73 -4.03
CA THR A 85 -24.72 -5.05 -3.41
C THR A 85 -25.66 -5.18 -2.21
N PRO A 86 -26.41 -6.29 -2.08
CA PRO A 86 -27.27 -6.51 -0.91
C PRO A 86 -26.50 -6.39 0.41
N LEU A 87 -27.13 -5.75 1.40
CA LEU A 87 -26.49 -5.40 2.68
C LEU A 87 -25.87 -6.61 3.39
N PHE A 88 -26.60 -7.74 3.44
CA PHE A 88 -26.11 -8.96 4.08
C PHE A 88 -24.90 -9.56 3.36
N SER A 89 -24.88 -9.51 2.03
CA SER A 89 -23.74 -9.96 1.23
C SER A 89 -22.51 -9.07 1.43
N ALA A 90 -22.70 -7.75 1.47
CA ALA A 90 -21.61 -6.80 1.76
C ALA A 90 -21.05 -7.02 3.17
N PHE A 91 -21.91 -7.23 4.16
CA PHE A 91 -21.50 -7.52 5.54
C PHE A 91 -20.61 -8.77 5.61
N LEU A 92 -21.05 -9.90 5.03
CA LEU A 92 -20.28 -11.15 5.06
C LEU A 92 -18.92 -11.05 4.35
N LYS A 93 -18.81 -10.17 3.35
CA LYS A 93 -17.55 -9.92 2.63
C LYS A 93 -16.57 -9.03 3.42
N ARG A 94 -17.09 -8.02 4.11
CA ARG A 94 -16.27 -7.03 4.85
C ARG A 94 -15.93 -7.48 6.28
N HIS A 95 -16.84 -8.19 6.94
CA HIS A 95 -16.70 -8.53 8.36
C HIS A 95 -15.44 -9.35 8.69
N PRO A 96 -15.03 -10.36 7.89
CA PRO A 96 -13.79 -11.10 8.15
C PRO A 96 -12.54 -10.21 8.15
N TRP A 97 -12.47 -9.23 7.25
CA TRP A 97 -11.36 -8.28 7.19
C TRP A 97 -11.36 -7.31 8.38
N LEU A 98 -12.53 -6.89 8.85
CA LEU A 98 -12.64 -6.09 10.08
C LEU A 98 -12.21 -6.88 11.31
N GLN A 99 -12.55 -8.17 11.39
CA GLN A 99 -12.08 -9.05 12.47
C GLN A 99 -10.56 -9.22 12.42
N LEU A 100 -9.98 -9.40 11.23
CA LEU A 100 -8.52 -9.46 11.07
C LEU A 100 -7.85 -8.15 11.52
N ASN A 101 -8.42 -7.00 11.14
CA ASN A 101 -7.92 -5.69 11.58
C ASN A 101 -8.03 -5.52 13.11
N LEU A 102 -9.10 -6.01 13.73
CA LEU A 102 -9.26 -5.98 15.17
C LEU A 102 -8.22 -6.88 15.88
N LEU A 103 -8.00 -8.10 15.39
CA LEU A 103 -6.99 -9.01 15.93
C LEU A 103 -5.59 -8.40 15.88
N THR A 104 -5.26 -7.75 14.77
CA THR A 104 -3.98 -7.07 14.61
C THR A 104 -3.86 -5.80 15.47
N ALA A 105 -4.96 -5.07 15.69
CA ALA A 105 -4.98 -3.97 16.66
C ALA A 105 -4.69 -4.44 18.10
N PHE A 106 -5.13 -5.65 18.49
CA PHE A 106 -4.75 -6.22 19.79
C PHE A 106 -3.25 -6.50 19.91
N MET A 107 -2.55 -6.79 18.81
CA MET A 107 -1.09 -6.95 18.83
C MET A 107 -0.40 -5.63 19.16
N ALA A 108 -0.84 -4.51 18.57
CA ALA A 108 -0.37 -3.17 18.93
C ALA A 108 -0.70 -2.82 20.39
N ALA A 109 -1.90 -3.15 20.87
CA ALA A 109 -2.28 -2.94 22.26
C ALA A 109 -1.38 -3.71 23.25
N PHE A 110 -0.97 -4.94 22.90
CA PHE A 110 -0.03 -5.73 23.71
C PHE A 110 1.35 -5.07 23.84
N VAL A 111 1.85 -4.47 22.75
CA VAL A 111 3.10 -3.69 22.78
C VAL A 111 2.96 -2.52 23.74
N VAL A 112 1.89 -1.73 23.64
CA VAL A 112 1.63 -0.61 24.56
C VAL A 112 1.52 -1.08 26.00
N SER A 113 0.82 -2.20 26.25
CA SER A 113 0.66 -2.79 27.58
C SER A 113 1.98 -3.28 28.20
N SER A 114 3.00 -3.56 27.39
CA SER A 114 4.33 -3.91 27.90
C SER A 114 5.07 -2.70 28.50
N PHE A 115 4.60 -1.49 28.20
CA PHE A 115 5.16 -0.22 28.66
C PHE A 115 4.24 0.54 29.64
N THR A 116 3.25 -0.13 30.26
CA THR A 116 2.34 0.52 31.23
C THR A 116 3.10 1.27 32.33
N GLY A 117 4.17 0.69 32.87
CA GLY A 117 5.00 1.36 33.88
C GLY A 117 5.75 2.59 33.38
N THR A 118 5.95 2.75 32.07
CA THR A 118 6.48 4.00 31.47
C THR A 118 5.37 5.03 31.31
N ILE A 119 4.20 4.61 30.85
CA ILE A 119 3.03 5.48 30.67
C ILE A 119 2.56 6.06 32.01
N GLU A 120 2.56 5.26 33.08
CA GLU A 120 2.20 5.72 34.43
C GLU A 120 3.12 6.83 34.94
N LYS A 121 4.41 6.77 34.61
CA LYS A 121 5.40 7.79 35.01
C LYS A 121 5.36 9.02 34.11
N ILE A 122 4.98 8.85 32.84
CA ILE A 122 4.99 9.89 31.82
C ILE A 122 3.65 9.88 31.08
N VAL A 123 2.60 10.27 31.80
CA VAL A 123 1.21 10.27 31.29
C VAL A 123 1.07 11.08 30.01
N ALA A 124 1.91 12.11 29.83
CA ALA A 124 1.93 12.95 28.64
C ALA A 124 2.15 12.17 27.32
N LEU A 125 2.83 11.02 27.36
CA LEU A 125 3.04 10.18 26.17
C LEU A 125 1.73 9.59 25.62
N ALA A 126 0.76 9.32 26.49
CA ALA A 126 -0.52 8.75 26.07
C ALA A 126 -1.29 9.68 25.13
N ALA A 127 -1.18 10.99 25.31
CA ALA A 127 -1.80 11.99 24.43
C ALA A 127 -1.18 12.01 23.02
N PHE A 128 0.06 11.53 22.87
CA PHE A 128 0.80 11.53 21.61
C PHE A 128 0.74 10.19 20.86
N LEU A 129 0.29 9.10 21.50
CA LEU A 129 0.10 7.80 20.84
C LEU A 129 -0.75 7.90 19.55
N PRO A 130 -1.92 8.60 19.52
CA PRO A 130 -2.72 8.70 18.30
C PRO A 130 -2.05 9.52 17.20
N VAL A 131 -1.27 10.55 17.57
CA VAL A 131 -0.55 11.40 16.61
C VAL A 131 0.52 10.58 15.89
N LEU A 132 1.27 9.79 16.64
CA LEU A 132 2.32 8.93 16.11
C LEU A 132 1.75 7.83 15.21
N ALA A 133 0.69 7.14 15.66
CA ALA A 133 0.01 6.10 14.89
C ALA A 133 -0.56 6.65 13.58
N GLY A 134 -1.29 7.77 13.65
CA GLY A 134 -1.90 8.39 12.47
C GLY A 134 -0.86 8.86 11.45
N GLN A 135 0.20 9.54 11.89
CA GLN A 135 1.18 10.12 10.97
C GLN A 135 2.09 9.06 10.34
N SER A 136 2.55 8.09 11.13
CA SER A 136 3.35 6.98 10.61
C SER A 136 2.52 6.12 9.65
N GLY A 137 1.26 5.81 9.98
CA GLY A 137 0.33 5.10 9.10
C GLY A 137 0.13 5.82 7.77
N ASN A 138 -0.10 7.13 7.78
CA ASN A 138 -0.26 7.94 6.56
C ASN A 138 0.99 7.90 5.66
N THR A 139 2.18 7.99 6.24
CA THR A 139 3.45 7.88 5.50
C THR A 139 3.54 6.54 4.76
N GLY A 140 3.15 5.46 5.43
CA GLY A 140 3.15 4.12 4.88
C GLY A 140 2.11 3.95 3.79
N CYS A 141 0.92 4.54 3.97
CA CYS A 141 -0.16 4.48 3.00
C CYS A 141 0.24 5.17 1.68
N GLN A 142 1.05 6.24 1.75
CA GLN A 142 1.61 6.88 0.56
C GLN A 142 2.59 5.95 -0.18
N ALA A 143 3.55 5.35 0.55
CA ALA A 143 4.50 4.39 -0.02
C ALA A 143 3.79 3.14 -0.58
N LEU A 144 2.76 2.67 0.12
CA LEU A 144 1.88 1.56 -0.28
C LEU A 144 1.15 1.86 -1.59
N ALA A 145 0.47 3.01 -1.68
CA ALA A 145 -0.27 3.42 -2.87
C ALA A 145 0.66 3.57 -4.09
N MET A 146 1.84 4.16 -3.90
CA MET A 146 2.87 4.27 -4.94
C MET A 146 3.38 2.90 -5.39
N THR A 147 3.62 1.98 -4.46
CA THR A 147 4.10 0.62 -4.77
C THR A 147 3.04 -0.19 -5.51
N LEU A 148 1.77 -0.14 -5.08
CA LEU A 148 0.66 -0.81 -5.76
C LEU A 148 0.47 -0.30 -7.19
N ARG A 149 0.52 1.03 -7.37
CA ARG A 149 0.49 1.63 -8.71
C ARG A 149 1.66 1.15 -9.57
N GLY A 150 2.86 1.12 -9.02
CA GLY A 150 4.04 0.63 -9.73
C GLY A 150 3.95 -0.86 -10.10
N LEU A 151 3.30 -1.68 -9.27
CA LEU A 151 3.02 -3.09 -9.59
C LEU A 151 2.00 -3.23 -10.71
N ALA A 152 0.92 -2.45 -10.68
CA ALA A 152 -0.11 -2.45 -11.73
C ALA A 152 0.46 -2.02 -13.09
N LEU A 153 1.32 -1.00 -13.11
CA LEU A 153 1.97 -0.48 -14.32
C LEU A 153 3.18 -1.32 -14.79
N GLY A 154 3.66 -2.27 -13.97
CA GLY A 154 4.87 -3.05 -14.26
C GLY A 154 6.17 -2.25 -14.15
N ASP A 155 6.16 -1.10 -13.46
CA ASP A 155 7.34 -0.26 -13.25
C ASP A 155 8.28 -0.84 -12.19
N VAL A 156 7.72 -1.54 -11.20
CA VAL A 156 8.46 -2.17 -10.11
C VAL A 156 9.43 -3.24 -10.61
N ASP A 157 9.11 -3.92 -11.72
CA ASP A 157 9.96 -4.95 -12.30
C ASP A 157 11.13 -4.38 -13.13
N LYS A 158 11.13 -3.07 -13.41
CA LYS A 158 12.18 -2.40 -14.20
C LYS A 158 13.39 -1.97 -13.39
N ARG A 159 13.31 -1.98 -12.05
CA ARG A 159 14.38 -1.53 -11.15
C ARG A 159 14.63 -2.56 -10.03
N PRO A 160 15.83 -2.57 -9.42
CA PRO A 160 16.09 -3.42 -8.26
C PRO A 160 15.12 -3.10 -7.11
N LYS A 161 14.49 -4.13 -6.52
CA LYS A 161 13.55 -3.98 -5.41
C LYS A 161 14.17 -3.24 -4.22
N LEU A 162 15.45 -3.49 -3.95
CA LEU A 162 16.21 -2.82 -2.90
C LEU A 162 16.27 -1.29 -3.09
N HIS A 163 16.43 -0.83 -4.34
CA HIS A 163 16.45 0.60 -4.63
C HIS A 163 15.11 1.28 -4.29
N LEU A 164 13.99 0.60 -4.57
CA LEU A 164 12.67 1.11 -4.19
C LEU A 164 12.50 1.19 -2.67
N VAL A 165 12.90 0.14 -1.94
CA VAL A 165 12.85 0.11 -0.47
C VAL A 165 13.71 1.22 0.14
N MET A 166 14.94 1.39 -0.32
CA MET A 166 15.84 2.44 0.18
C MET A 166 15.31 3.84 -0.14
N ARG A 167 14.73 4.04 -1.33
CA ARG A 167 14.13 5.33 -1.71
C ARG A 167 12.95 5.70 -0.81
N GLU A 168 12.02 4.78 -0.59
CA GLU A 168 10.86 5.04 0.27
C GLU A 168 11.26 5.14 1.75
N GLY A 169 12.27 4.39 2.20
CA GLY A 169 12.87 4.59 3.53
C GLY A 169 13.52 5.96 3.69
N ALA A 170 14.25 6.44 2.68
CA ALA A 170 14.86 7.78 2.68
C ALA A 170 13.81 8.90 2.66
N LEU A 171 12.72 8.73 1.90
CA LEU A 171 11.58 9.66 1.96
C LEU A 171 10.87 9.60 3.31
N GLY A 172 10.74 8.40 3.88
CA GLY A 172 10.18 8.18 5.22
C GLY A 172 10.97 8.91 6.30
N ILE A 173 12.30 8.77 6.34
CA ILE A 173 13.11 9.47 7.34
C ILE A 173 13.13 10.98 7.12
N ALA A 174 13.22 11.45 5.87
CA ALA A 174 13.23 12.89 5.57
C ALA A 174 11.92 13.58 6.00
N ASN A 175 10.77 13.00 5.63
CA ASN A 175 9.48 13.50 6.08
C ASN A 175 9.27 13.30 7.59
N GLY A 176 9.77 12.19 8.13
CA GLY A 176 9.71 11.86 9.55
C GLY A 176 10.43 12.87 10.43
N VAL A 177 11.60 13.36 10.00
CA VAL A 177 12.32 14.44 10.71
C VAL A 177 11.50 15.72 10.68
N LEU A 178 10.99 16.14 9.52
CA LEU A 178 10.25 17.40 9.39
C LEU A 178 8.96 17.39 10.23
N VAL A 179 8.16 16.32 10.12
CA VAL A 179 6.93 16.21 10.92
C VAL A 179 7.24 15.92 12.39
N GLY A 180 8.32 15.19 12.66
CA GLY A 180 8.84 14.93 14.00
C GLY A 180 9.26 16.21 14.71
N LEU A 181 9.83 17.20 14.02
CA LEU A 181 10.15 18.50 14.61
C LEU A 181 8.89 19.25 15.06
N VAL A 182 7.82 19.20 14.25
CA VAL A 182 6.52 19.80 14.61
C VAL A 182 5.92 19.07 15.82
N ALA A 183 5.94 17.73 15.81
CA ALA A 183 5.43 16.92 16.91
C ALA A 183 6.25 17.11 18.20
N ALA A 184 7.58 17.26 18.08
CA ALA A 184 8.48 17.53 19.20
C ALA A 184 8.22 18.92 19.81
N ALA A 185 8.01 19.94 18.97
CA ALA A 185 7.63 21.27 19.44
C ALA A 185 6.29 21.25 20.18
N ALA A 186 5.31 20.52 19.66
CA ALA A 186 4.02 20.32 20.31
C ALA A 186 4.17 19.57 21.66
N MET A 187 5.01 18.53 21.71
CA MET A 187 5.29 17.78 22.94
C MET A 187 5.98 18.65 23.98
N TRP A 188 6.99 19.41 23.57
CA TRP A 188 7.69 20.35 24.45
C TRP A 188 6.70 21.34 25.08
N PHE A 189 5.84 21.95 24.27
CA PHE A 189 4.85 22.90 24.73
C PHE A 189 3.80 22.26 25.66
N TYR A 190 3.34 21.05 25.31
CA TYR A 190 2.37 20.31 26.11
C TYR A 190 2.95 19.89 27.47
N ALA A 191 4.15 19.29 27.48
CA ALA A 191 4.83 18.85 28.69
C ALA A 191 5.26 20.03 29.59
N SER A 192 5.66 21.17 29.00
CA SER A 192 6.02 22.38 29.76
C SER A 192 4.85 22.98 30.54
N ARG A 193 3.61 22.71 30.13
CA ARG A 193 2.40 23.16 30.85
C ARG A 193 1.97 22.23 31.97
N GLN A 194 2.55 21.04 32.06
CA GLN A 194 2.24 20.08 33.11
C GLN A 194 3.33 20.16 34.19
N PRO A 195 2.99 20.53 35.44
CA PRO A 195 3.99 20.69 36.50
C PRO A 195 4.87 19.45 36.70
N GLU A 196 4.29 18.26 36.57
CA GLU A 196 5.01 16.99 36.77
C GLU A 196 5.97 16.62 35.63
N SER A 197 5.70 17.08 34.40
CA SER A 197 6.51 16.73 33.21
C SER A 197 7.39 17.89 32.71
N ALA A 198 7.28 19.08 33.30
CA ALA A 198 7.97 20.27 32.82
C ALA A 198 9.50 20.13 32.81
N ALA A 199 10.08 19.45 33.80
CA ALA A 199 11.53 19.20 33.86
C ALA A 199 12.02 18.27 32.73
N GLN A 200 11.17 17.36 32.26
CA GLN A 200 11.49 16.37 31.23
C GLN A 200 11.07 16.80 29.82
N ALA A 201 10.39 17.94 29.68
CA ALA A 201 9.88 18.45 28.41
C ALA A 201 10.89 18.43 27.23
N PRO A 202 12.17 18.86 27.38
CA PRO A 202 13.12 18.80 26.27
C PRO A 202 13.49 17.36 25.88
N MET A 203 13.63 16.45 26.85
CA MET A 203 13.95 15.04 26.59
C MET A 203 12.77 14.33 25.91
N LEU A 204 11.54 14.63 26.35
CA LEU A 204 10.32 14.10 25.73
C LEU A 204 10.14 14.59 24.29
N ALA A 205 10.46 15.85 24.01
CA ALA A 205 10.46 16.37 22.65
C ALA A 205 11.47 15.62 21.75
N LEU A 206 12.67 15.34 22.25
CA LEU A 206 13.67 14.55 21.54
C LEU A 206 13.19 13.12 21.28
N VAL A 207 12.58 12.48 22.28
CA VAL A 207 11.97 11.14 22.13
C VAL A 207 10.94 11.14 21.01
N ILE A 208 10.04 12.13 20.97
CA ILE A 208 9.02 12.24 19.91
C ILE A 208 9.66 12.45 18.53
N LEU A 209 10.70 13.30 18.43
CA LEU A 209 11.41 13.52 17.17
C LEU A 209 12.03 12.22 16.64
N LEU A 210 12.76 11.50 17.49
CA LEU A 210 13.43 10.26 17.12
C LEU A 210 12.42 9.15 16.80
N ALA A 211 11.39 9.01 17.63
CA ALA A 211 10.33 8.04 17.43
C ALA A 211 9.58 8.30 16.12
N MET A 212 9.16 9.54 15.85
CA MET A 212 8.46 9.88 14.61
C MET A 212 9.34 9.62 13.38
N SER A 213 10.61 10.01 13.44
CA SER A 213 11.57 9.80 12.35
C SER A 213 11.76 8.30 12.05
N GLY A 214 11.98 7.50 13.10
CA GLY A 214 12.14 6.04 12.97
C GLY A 214 10.86 5.35 12.51
N SER A 215 9.71 5.79 13.00
CA SER A 215 8.40 5.25 12.63
C SER A 215 8.09 5.51 11.16
N CYS A 216 8.32 6.73 10.67
CA CYS A 216 8.13 7.07 9.27
C CYS A 216 9.11 6.34 8.34
N LEU A 217 10.37 6.13 8.75
CA LEU A 217 11.33 5.28 8.04
C LEU A 217 10.78 3.86 7.86
N MET A 218 10.38 3.23 8.97
CA MET A 218 9.87 1.86 8.95
C MET A 218 8.54 1.75 8.20
N SER A 219 7.73 2.80 8.26
CA SER A 219 6.48 2.89 7.52
C SER A 219 6.70 2.95 6.00
N GLY A 220 7.64 3.78 5.53
CA GLY A 220 8.04 3.85 4.12
C GLY A 220 8.57 2.50 3.60
N ILE A 221 9.42 1.84 4.40
CA ILE A 221 9.92 0.49 4.09
C ILE A 221 8.76 -0.52 4.01
N SER A 222 7.87 -0.52 4.99
CA SER A 222 6.74 -1.47 5.08
C SER A 222 5.74 -1.27 3.95
N GLY A 223 5.48 -0.03 3.53
CA GLY A 223 4.63 0.29 2.39
C GLY A 223 5.12 -0.33 1.07
N VAL A 224 6.43 -0.58 0.95
CA VAL A 224 7.01 -1.31 -0.20
C VAL A 224 7.01 -2.82 0.04
N LEU A 225 7.47 -3.26 1.22
CA LEU A 225 7.67 -4.68 1.49
C LEU A 225 6.37 -5.48 1.55
N ILE A 226 5.28 -4.91 2.06
CA ILE A 226 4.00 -5.60 2.21
C ILE A 226 3.43 -6.03 0.85
N PRO A 227 3.21 -5.13 -0.14
CA PRO A 227 2.75 -5.54 -1.47
C PRO A 227 3.68 -6.54 -2.16
N LEU A 228 5.00 -6.35 -2.03
CA LEU A 228 5.99 -7.24 -2.64
C LEU A 228 5.97 -8.63 -2.00
N GLY A 229 5.78 -8.70 -0.69
CA GLY A 229 5.63 -9.94 0.07
C GLY A 229 4.38 -10.69 -0.34
N LEU A 230 3.23 -10.01 -0.39
CA LEU A 230 1.96 -10.57 -0.87
C LEU A 230 2.09 -11.13 -2.30
N ARG A 231 2.69 -10.36 -3.22
CA ARG A 231 2.98 -10.84 -4.59
C ARG A 231 3.83 -12.10 -4.59
N ARG A 232 4.84 -12.17 -3.72
CA ARG A 232 5.79 -13.29 -3.68
C ARG A 232 5.15 -14.59 -3.21
N VAL A 233 4.15 -14.52 -2.33
CA VAL A 233 3.38 -15.68 -1.87
C VAL A 233 2.18 -16.01 -2.78
N GLY A 234 2.01 -15.27 -3.89
CA GLY A 234 0.93 -15.49 -4.86
C GLY A 234 -0.41 -14.84 -4.48
N ALA A 235 -0.45 -14.01 -3.44
CA ALA A 235 -1.64 -13.24 -3.06
C ALA A 235 -1.74 -11.94 -3.88
N ASP A 236 -2.96 -11.42 -4.04
CA ASP A 236 -3.18 -10.10 -4.65
C ASP A 236 -2.54 -9.01 -3.75
N PRO A 237 -1.55 -8.23 -4.25
CA PRO A 237 -0.85 -7.24 -3.46
C PRO A 237 -1.73 -6.14 -2.88
N ALA A 238 -2.88 -5.85 -3.49
CA ALA A 238 -3.80 -4.81 -3.04
C ALA A 238 -4.74 -5.27 -1.92
N VAL A 239 -4.93 -6.57 -1.73
CA VAL A 239 -5.94 -7.08 -0.80
C VAL A 239 -5.49 -6.91 0.65
N ALA A 240 -6.26 -6.10 1.38
CA ALA A 240 -6.07 -5.80 2.80
C ALA A 240 -4.66 -5.30 3.18
N SER A 241 -3.91 -4.79 2.20
CA SER A 241 -2.52 -4.37 2.40
C SER A 241 -2.42 -3.19 3.38
N ALA A 242 -3.45 -2.36 3.49
CA ALA A 242 -3.50 -1.28 4.47
C ALA A 242 -3.63 -1.81 5.91
N ILE A 243 -4.35 -2.92 6.13
CA ILE A 243 -4.54 -3.53 7.47
C ILE A 243 -3.18 -4.02 8.01
N PHE A 244 -2.44 -4.77 7.19
CA PHE A 244 -1.10 -5.22 7.57
C PHE A 244 -0.14 -4.05 7.79
N LEU A 245 -0.25 -3.01 6.96
CA LEU A 245 0.58 -1.83 7.08
C LEU A 245 0.32 -1.10 8.41
N THR A 246 -0.94 -0.80 8.73
CA THR A 246 -1.29 -0.08 9.96
C THR A 246 -0.84 -0.85 11.19
N THR A 247 -0.95 -2.18 11.17
CA THR A 247 -0.45 -3.05 12.23
C THR A 247 1.05 -2.86 12.48
N VAL A 248 1.85 -2.91 11.40
CA VAL A 248 3.30 -2.74 11.50
C VAL A 248 3.64 -1.34 11.96
N THR A 249 2.98 -0.31 11.44
CA THR A 249 3.24 1.08 11.83
C THR A 249 2.85 1.36 13.28
N ASP A 250 1.76 0.77 13.78
CA ASP A 250 1.32 0.94 15.16
C ASP A 250 2.30 0.25 16.13
N ILE A 251 2.67 -1.01 15.86
CA ILE A 251 3.63 -1.76 16.67
C ILE A 251 4.98 -1.04 16.72
N VAL A 252 5.52 -0.68 15.55
CA VAL A 252 6.84 -0.04 15.47
C VAL A 252 6.76 1.37 16.04
N GLY A 253 5.72 2.12 15.73
CA GLY A 253 5.59 3.50 16.18
C GLY A 253 5.47 3.59 17.69
N MET A 254 4.40 3.00 18.23
CA MET A 254 4.16 3.04 19.67
C MET A 254 5.31 2.38 20.45
N GLY A 255 5.87 1.27 19.94
CA GLY A 255 7.02 0.61 20.52
C GLY A 255 8.29 1.47 20.54
N LEU A 256 8.61 2.15 19.43
CA LEU A 256 9.76 3.07 19.37
C LEU A 256 9.59 4.24 20.34
N MET A 257 8.40 4.86 20.37
CA MET A 257 8.16 6.00 21.26
C MET A 257 8.28 5.61 22.73
N LEU A 258 7.58 4.55 23.13
CA LEU A 258 7.59 4.11 24.52
C LEU A 258 8.95 3.55 24.92
N GLY A 259 9.59 2.76 24.06
CA GLY A 259 10.94 2.24 24.31
C GLY A 259 12.00 3.33 24.44
N LEU A 260 11.99 4.34 23.56
CA LEU A 260 12.89 5.49 23.67
C LEU A 260 12.61 6.32 24.92
N ALA A 261 11.34 6.50 25.30
CA ALA A 261 10.99 7.17 26.55
C ALA A 261 11.54 6.41 27.77
N THR A 262 11.38 5.08 27.81
CA THR A 262 11.92 4.25 28.87
C THR A 262 13.45 4.33 28.95
N MET A 263 14.15 4.37 27.81
CA MET A 263 15.61 4.37 27.79
C MET A 263 16.25 5.74 28.05
N LEU A 264 15.59 6.83 27.63
CA LEU A 264 16.19 8.18 27.66
C LEU A 264 15.67 9.05 28.81
N VAL A 265 14.49 8.76 29.35
CA VAL A 265 13.84 9.62 30.36
C VAL A 265 13.80 8.97 31.74
N LEU A 266 13.70 7.64 31.80
CA LEU A 266 13.65 6.85 33.04
C LEU A 266 14.99 6.19 33.33
#